data_AF-A0A7X9HJQ9-F1
#
_entry.id   AF-A0A7X9HJQ9-F1
#
_cell.length_a   1.000
_cell.length_b   1.000
_cell.length_c   1.000
_cell.angle_alpha   90.00
_cell.angle_beta   90.00
_cell.angle_gamma   90.00
#
_symmetry.space_group_name_H-M   'P 1'
#
loop_
_entity.id
_entity.type
_entity.pdbx_description
1 polymer ?
#
loop_
_entity_poly.entity_id
_entity_poly.type
_entity_poly.pdbx_seq_one_letter_code
_entity_poly.pdbx_strand_id
1 'polypeptide(L)'
;MHKKFFLFTFLILFAIVAGQGQISDNLEPARYFGFQPGTDRELIDYNQMITYLMKLDEQSPRMHMEEIGVSPLGKKMYVVFISSEKNIENLKRLGEINRKLALEANLSDQERSQLIKEGK
;
A
#
# COMPACT_ATOMS: atom_id res chain seq x y z
N MET A 1 -28.03 -25.10 27.62
CA MET A 1 -27.32 -23.81 27.43
C MET A 1 -26.13 -23.88 26.46
N HIS A 2 -25.60 -25.04 26.08
CA HIS A 2 -24.38 -25.15 25.25
C HIS A 2 -24.54 -24.80 23.74
N LYS A 3 -25.73 -24.96 23.15
CA LYS A 3 -25.96 -24.66 21.72
C LYS A 3 -25.84 -23.17 21.39
N LYS A 4 -26.27 -22.28 22.31
CA LYS A 4 -26.14 -20.82 22.14
C LYS A 4 -24.69 -20.36 22.30
N PHE A 5 -23.92 -21.01 23.16
CA PHE A 5 -22.49 -20.75 23.32
C PHE A 5 -21.72 -21.15 22.06
N PHE A 6 -21.99 -22.34 21.50
CA PHE A 6 -21.39 -22.81 20.24
C PHE A 6 -21.73 -21.91 19.04
N LEU A 7 -22.98 -21.42 18.97
CA LEU A 7 -23.39 -20.47 17.92
C LEU A 7 -22.64 -19.13 18.04
N PHE A 8 -22.38 -18.67 19.26
CA PHE A 8 -21.69 -17.40 19.50
C PHE A 8 -20.20 -17.50 19.16
N THR A 9 -19.54 -18.62 19.49
CA THR A 9 -18.15 -18.87 19.06
C THR A 9 -18.03 -19.00 17.54
N PHE A 10 -19.01 -19.62 16.88
CA PHE A 10 -19.03 -19.71 15.41
C PHE A 10 -19.19 -18.33 14.75
N LEU A 11 -20.00 -17.44 15.33
CA LEU A 11 -20.20 -16.07 14.84
C LEU A 11 -18.92 -15.21 14.96
N ILE A 12 -18.17 -15.36 16.07
CA ILE A 12 -16.89 -14.68 16.28
C ILE A 12 -15.83 -15.20 15.30
N LEU A 13 -15.81 -16.51 15.02
CA LEU A 13 -14.89 -17.10 14.05
C LEU A 13 -15.15 -16.62 12.61
N PHE A 14 -16.41 -16.41 12.24
CA PHE A 14 -16.79 -15.89 10.92
C PHE A 14 -16.36 -14.42 10.72
N ALA A 15 -16.42 -13.60 11.78
CA ALA A 15 -15.99 -12.20 11.73
C ALA A 15 -14.47 -12.04 11.51
N ILE A 16 -13.65 -13.00 11.96
CA ILE A 16 -12.19 -12.97 11.79
C ILE A 16 -11.79 -13.29 10.33
N VAL A 17 -12.55 -14.14 9.63
CA VAL A 17 -12.28 -14.49 8.23
C VAL A 17 -12.65 -13.35 7.28
N ALA A 18 -13.72 -12.60 7.58
CA ALA A 18 -14.16 -11.47 6.75
C ALA A 18 -13.21 -10.25 6.80
N GLY A 19 -12.29 -10.18 7.76
CA GLY A 19 -11.34 -9.08 7.93
C GLY A 19 -10.06 -9.20 7.12
N GLN A 20 -9.84 -10.30 6.38
CA GLN A 20 -8.72 -10.37 5.46
C GLN A 20 -9.10 -9.67 4.16
N GLY A 21 -8.52 -8.50 3.90
CA GLY A 21 -8.73 -7.74 2.67
C GLY A 21 -8.48 -8.61 1.44
N GLN A 22 -9.56 -9.12 0.86
CA GLN A 22 -9.50 -9.83 -0.42
C GLN A 22 -9.42 -8.76 -1.49
N ILE A 23 -8.24 -8.65 -2.12
CA ILE A 23 -8.14 -7.95 -3.40
C ILE A 23 -9.06 -8.70 -4.35
N SER A 24 -10.02 -7.97 -4.93
CA SER A 24 -10.99 -8.51 -5.88
C SER A 24 -10.26 -9.32 -6.96
N ASP A 25 -10.77 -10.51 -7.31
CA ASP A 25 -10.19 -11.42 -8.33
C ASP A 25 -9.90 -10.69 -9.66
N ASN A 26 -10.68 -9.64 -9.96
CA ASN A 26 -10.49 -8.80 -11.15
C ASN A 26 -9.25 -7.88 -11.12
N LEU A 27 -8.52 -7.76 -10.01
CA LEU A 27 -7.30 -6.95 -9.88
C LEU A 27 -6.01 -7.77 -9.87
N GLU A 28 -6.09 -9.11 -10.02
CA GLU A 28 -4.90 -9.89 -10.36
C GLU A 28 -4.28 -9.35 -11.67
N PRO A 29 -2.98 -9.00 -11.72
CA PRO A 29 -2.40 -8.32 -12.87
C PRO A 29 -2.66 -9.04 -14.20
N ALA A 30 -2.45 -10.36 -14.24
CA ALA A 30 -2.63 -11.15 -15.44
C ALA A 30 -4.07 -11.12 -15.96
N ARG A 31 -5.03 -11.17 -15.02
CA ARG A 31 -6.45 -11.12 -15.34
C ARG A 31 -6.90 -9.72 -15.73
N TYR A 32 -6.36 -8.69 -15.09
CA TYR A 32 -6.69 -7.30 -15.36
C TYR A 32 -6.18 -6.87 -16.75
N PHE A 33 -4.93 -7.21 -17.08
CA PHE A 33 -4.30 -6.83 -18.34
C PHE A 33 -4.61 -7.82 -19.48
N GLY A 34 -5.07 -9.03 -19.17
CA GLY A 34 -5.36 -10.08 -20.16
C GLY A 34 -4.13 -10.86 -20.64
N PHE A 35 -2.96 -10.54 -20.08
CA PHE A 35 -1.68 -11.22 -20.31
C PHE A 35 -0.81 -11.09 -19.06
N GLN A 36 0.18 -11.96 -18.91
CA GLN A 36 1.14 -11.89 -17.80
C GLN A 36 2.08 -10.69 -18.00
N PRO A 37 2.13 -9.70 -17.09
CA PRO A 37 3.04 -8.56 -17.24
C PRO A 37 4.50 -9.03 -17.38
N GLY A 38 5.22 -8.47 -18.35
CA GLY A 38 6.58 -8.89 -18.70
C GLY A 38 6.66 -10.01 -19.75
N THR A 39 5.53 -10.47 -20.28
CA THR A 39 5.51 -11.37 -21.45
C THR A 39 6.11 -10.68 -22.67
N ASP A 40 6.86 -11.45 -23.48
CA ASP A 40 7.46 -10.94 -24.71
C ASP A 40 6.38 -10.37 -25.66
N ARG A 41 6.69 -9.21 -26.25
CA ARG A 41 5.81 -8.45 -27.16
C ARG A 41 4.49 -7.94 -26.56
N GLU A 42 4.32 -8.03 -25.25
CA GLU A 42 3.17 -7.46 -24.53
C GLU A 42 3.62 -6.29 -23.65
N LEU A 43 3.06 -5.10 -23.89
CA LEU A 43 3.42 -3.87 -23.16
C LEU A 43 2.19 -3.20 -22.57
N ILE A 44 2.28 -2.86 -21.28
CA ILE A 44 1.27 -2.06 -20.59
C ILE A 44 1.57 -0.58 -20.86
N ASP A 45 0.60 0.14 -21.42
CA ASP A 45 0.72 1.57 -21.64
C ASP A 45 0.49 2.38 -20.35
N TYR A 46 0.84 3.68 -20.40
CA TYR A 46 0.70 4.58 -19.26
C TYR A 46 -0.74 4.64 -18.70
N ASN A 47 -1.76 4.75 -19.56
CA ASN A 47 -3.14 4.91 -19.10
C ASN A 47 -3.63 3.61 -18.45
N GLN A 48 -3.28 2.46 -19.03
CA GLN A 48 -3.57 1.14 -18.46
C GLN A 48 -2.95 0.97 -17.08
N MET A 49 -1.66 1.32 -16.94
CA MET A 49 -0.93 1.24 -15.67
C MET A 49 -1.53 2.16 -14.62
N ILE A 50 -1.76 3.43 -14.93
CA ILE A 50 -2.32 4.40 -13.97
C ILE A 50 -3.73 4.01 -13.53
N THR A 51 -4.59 3.57 -14.47
CA THR A 51 -5.95 3.13 -14.13
C THR A 51 -5.93 1.92 -13.21
N TYR A 52 -5.00 0.98 -13.43
CA TYR A 52 -4.82 -0.17 -12.57
C TYR A 52 -4.35 0.23 -11.16
N LEU A 53 -3.34 1.10 -11.07
CA LEU A 53 -2.80 1.57 -9.79
C LEU A 53 -3.82 2.38 -8.99
N MET A 54 -4.63 3.22 -9.63
CA MET A 54 -5.72 3.95 -8.94
C MET A 54 -6.75 2.98 -8.34
N LYS A 55 -7.12 1.91 -9.05
CA LYS A 55 -8.02 0.89 -8.49
C LYS A 55 -7.40 0.11 -7.33
N LEU A 56 -6.10 -0.14 -7.38
CA LEU A 56 -5.39 -0.78 -6.27
C LEU A 56 -5.32 0.14 -5.05
N ASP A 57 -5.07 1.43 -5.24
CA ASP A 57 -5.07 2.43 -4.18
C ASP A 57 -6.43 2.49 -3.45
N GLU A 58 -7.53 2.45 -4.20
CA GLU A 58 -8.88 2.44 -3.64
C GLU A 58 -9.23 1.17 -2.84
N GLN A 59 -8.61 0.03 -3.16
CA GLN A 59 -9.01 -1.28 -2.60
C GLN A 59 -7.98 -1.89 -1.64
N SER A 60 -6.77 -1.36 -1.58
CA SER A 60 -5.67 -1.92 -0.78
C SER A 60 -5.28 -0.95 0.32
N PRO A 61 -5.45 -1.32 1.61
CA PRO A 61 -4.95 -0.49 2.72
C PRO A 61 -3.41 -0.44 2.77
N ARG A 62 -2.72 -1.19 1.91
CA ARG A 62 -1.27 -1.32 1.84
C ARG A 62 -0.63 -0.46 0.74
N MET A 63 -1.44 0.31 0.02
CA MET A 63 -0.98 1.19 -1.05
C MET A 63 -1.51 2.61 -0.80
N HIS A 64 -0.67 3.60 -1.13
CA HIS A 64 -1.09 4.99 -1.22
C HIS A 64 -0.52 5.62 -2.49
N MET A 65 -1.35 6.28 -3.30
CA MET A 65 -0.94 6.93 -4.54
C MET A 65 -1.18 8.44 -4.47
N GLU A 66 -0.13 9.22 -4.75
CA GLU A 66 -0.17 10.68 -4.71
C GLU A 66 0.23 11.29 -6.06
N GLU A 67 -0.51 12.31 -6.51
CA GLU A 67 -0.13 13.12 -7.68
C GLU A 67 0.97 14.11 -7.28
N ILE A 68 2.13 14.03 -7.94
CA ILE A 68 3.30 14.87 -7.64
C ILE A 68 3.57 15.95 -8.70
N GLY A 69 2.76 16.02 -9.75
CA GLY A 69 2.87 17.06 -10.77
C GLY A 69 2.44 16.60 -12.16
N VAL A 70 2.84 17.38 -13.17
CA VAL A 70 2.51 17.16 -14.58
C VAL A 70 3.79 17.12 -15.41
N SER A 71 3.90 16.13 -16.29
CA SER A 71 5.03 15.96 -17.19
C SER A 71 5.01 16.99 -18.32
N PRO A 72 6.12 17.20 -19.05
CA PRO A 72 6.15 18.10 -20.21
C PRO A 72 5.14 17.76 -21.32
N LEU A 73 4.69 16.51 -21.39
CA LEU A 73 3.66 16.05 -22.33
C LEU A 73 2.23 16.16 -21.76
N GLY A 74 2.04 16.87 -20.65
CA GLY A 74 0.73 17.09 -20.03
C GLY A 74 0.18 15.86 -19.32
N LYS A 75 1.00 14.86 -18.98
CA LYS A 75 0.57 13.66 -18.26
C LYS A 75 0.82 13.82 -16.77
N LYS A 76 -0.14 13.43 -15.94
CA LYS A 76 0.04 13.43 -14.47
C LYS A 76 1.18 12.49 -14.07
N MET A 77 1.99 12.92 -13.11
CA MET A 77 3.03 12.09 -12.52
C MET A 77 2.59 11.71 -11.12
N TYR A 78 2.80 10.45 -10.77
CA TYR A 78 2.37 9.91 -9.49
C TYR A 78 3.52 9.23 -8.77
N VAL A 79 3.46 9.25 -7.45
CA VAL A 79 4.26 8.38 -6.59
C VAL A 79 3.32 7.35 -5.98
N VAL A 80 3.78 6.10 -5.94
CA VAL A 80 3.07 5.00 -5.30
C VAL A 80 3.90 4.53 -4.10
N PHE A 81 3.31 4.57 -2.93
CA PHE A 81 3.84 4.02 -1.70
C PHE A 81 3.22 2.64 -1.46
N ILE A 82 4.06 1.63 -1.25
CA ILE A 82 3.63 0.26 -0.97
C ILE A 82 4.28 -0.18 0.34
N SER A 83 3.48 -0.52 1.35
CA SER A 83 4.01 -0.91 2.66
C SER A 83 3.04 -1.80 3.45
N SER A 84 3.25 -1.92 4.76
CA SER A 84 2.20 -2.38 5.67
C SER A 84 1.12 -1.30 5.82
N GLU A 85 -0.11 -1.68 6.13
CA GLU A 85 -1.21 -0.73 6.39
C GLU A 85 -0.82 0.30 7.46
N LYS A 86 -0.26 -0.18 8.58
CA LYS A 86 0.28 0.68 9.64
C LYS A 86 1.30 1.70 9.13
N ASN A 87 2.17 1.32 8.19
CA ASN A 87 3.16 2.25 7.64
C ASN A 87 2.54 3.25 6.67
N ILE A 88 1.52 2.84 5.90
CA ILE A 88 0.75 3.76 5.05
C ILE A 88 0.00 4.79 5.91
N GLU A 89 -0.65 4.37 6.99
CA GLU A 89 -1.30 5.27 7.95
C GLU A 89 -0.32 6.27 8.59
N ASN A 90 0.95 5.87 8.76
CA ASN A 90 2.00 6.69 9.37
C ASN A 90 2.98 7.30 8.34
N LEU A 91 2.63 7.30 7.05
CA LEU A 91 3.55 7.63 5.96
C LEU A 91 4.23 8.99 6.13
N LYS A 92 3.48 10.00 6.57
CA LYS A 92 4.00 11.35 6.84
C LYS A 92 5.10 11.33 7.91
N ARG A 93 4.87 10.64 9.03
CA ARG A 93 5.85 10.55 10.13
C ARG A 93 7.11 9.81 9.70
N LEU A 94 6.95 8.71 8.95
CA LEU A 94 8.08 7.96 8.40
C LEU A 94 8.89 8.82 7.41
N GLY A 95 8.22 9.63 6.58
CA GLY A 95 8.86 10.61 5.70
C GLY A 95 9.66 11.66 6.47
N GLU A 96 9.12 12.20 7.55
CA GLU A 96 9.82 13.17 8.42
C GLU A 96 11.05 12.54 9.10
N ILE A 97 10.94 11.31 9.60
CA ILE A 97 12.06 10.56 10.18
C ILE A 97 13.17 10.37 9.15
N ASN A 98 12.82 9.89 7.95
CA ASN A 98 13.77 9.69 6.85
C ASN A 98 14.47 10.99 6.48
N ARG A 99 13.72 12.10 6.37
CA ARG A 99 14.28 13.42 6.09
C ARG A 99 15.25 13.88 7.17
N LYS A 100 14.87 13.71 8.44
CA LYS A 100 15.69 14.08 9.61
C LYS A 100 16.99 13.29 9.65
N LEU A 101 16.91 11.96 9.49
CA LEU A 101 18.07 11.07 9.44
C LEU A 101 19.01 11.38 8.27
N ALA A 102 18.49 11.82 7.13
CA ALA A 102 19.27 12.12 5.93
C ALA A 102 19.94 13.50 5.97
N LEU A 103 19.28 14.53 6.52
CA LEU A 103 19.71 15.92 6.39
C LEU A 103 20.33 16.53 7.66
N GLU A 104 20.02 16.01 8.85
CA GLU A 104 20.52 16.60 10.10
C GLU A 104 21.88 16.00 10.50
N ALA A 105 22.95 16.76 10.24
CA ALA A 105 24.32 16.34 10.52
C ALA A 105 24.64 16.18 12.02
N ASN A 106 23.96 16.95 12.87
CA ASN A 106 24.30 17.08 14.31
C ASN A 106 23.35 16.33 15.24
N LEU A 107 22.73 15.24 14.77
CA LEU A 107 21.90 14.39 15.63
C LEU A 107 22.74 13.69 16.70
N SER A 108 22.31 13.74 17.95
CA SER A 108 22.91 12.92 19.00
C SER A 108 22.71 11.43 18.70
N ASP A 109 23.61 10.58 19.19
CA ASP A 109 23.53 9.12 18.99
C ASP A 109 22.23 8.53 19.56
N GLN A 110 21.75 9.10 20.68
CA GLN A 110 20.50 8.71 21.30
C GLN A 110 19.30 9.04 20.41
N GLU A 111 19.21 10.27 19.90
CA GLU A 111 18.12 10.67 19.00
C GLU A 111 18.15 9.88 17.70
N ARG A 112 19.33 9.69 17.10
CA ARG A 112 19.52 8.87 15.90
C ARG A 112 19.03 7.45 16.13
N SER A 113 19.42 6.83 17.24
CA SER A 113 19.00 5.46 17.58
C SER A 113 17.49 5.36 17.78
N GLN A 114 16.85 6.37 18.37
CA GLN A 114 15.41 6.39 18.55
C GLN A 114 14.67 6.51 17.21
N LEU A 115 15.12 7.42 16.35
CA LEU A 115 14.56 7.62 15.01
C LEU A 115 14.70 6.35 14.14
N ILE A 116 15.81 5.63 14.22
CA ILE A 116 16.01 4.35 13.51
C ILE A 116 15.07 3.25 14.02
N LYS A 117 14.78 3.23 15.33
CA LYS A 117 13.82 2.26 15.90
C LYS A 117 12.39 2.55 15.46
N GLU A 118 12.03 3.83 15.36
CA GLU A 118 10.70 4.29 14.98
C GLU A 118 10.45 4.21 13.46
N GLY A 119 11.46 4.49 12.63
CA GLY A 119 11.38 4.55 11.16
C GLY A 119 11.42 3.20 10.45
N LYS A 120 10.74 2.17 10.98
CA LYS A 120 10.68 0.82 10.39
C LYS A 120 9.28 0.49 9.88
#